data_AF-A0A929VEC6-F1
#
_entry.id   AF-A0A929VEC6-F1
#
_cell.length_a   1.000
_cell.length_b   1.000
_cell.length_c   1.000
_cell.angle_alpha   90.00
_cell.angle_beta   90.00
_cell.angle_gamma   90.00
#
_symmetry.space_group_name_H-M   'P 1'
#
loop_
_entity.id
_entity.type
_entity.pdbx_description
1 polymer ?
#
loop_
_entity_poly.entity_id
_entity_poly.type
_entity_poly.pdbx_seq_one_letter_code
_entity_poly.pdbx_strand_id
1 'polypeptide(L)' 'IYEFAVLKQYAVPLLYQIQQDAPERLEANRLLKFLGYFLAVDSQILPNNSICREFVGGSIFHV' A
#
# COMPACT_ATOMS: atom_id res chain seq x y z
N ILE A 1 13.59 -3.22 2.11
CA ILE A 1 12.61 -3.67 1.09
C ILE A 1 11.44 -4.35 1.83
N TYR A 2 10.70 -3.60 2.65
CA TYR A 2 9.55 -4.11 3.43
C TYR A 2 8.32 -3.20 3.32
N GLU A 3 8.52 -1.97 2.85
CA GLU A 3 7.49 -0.93 2.82
C GLU A 3 6.33 -1.26 1.86
N PHE A 4 6.63 -1.67 0.63
CA PHE A 4 5.60 -2.08 -0.33
C PHE A 4 4.82 -3.33 0.10
N ALA A 5 5.47 -4.19 0.87
CA ALA A 5 4.88 -5.42 1.39
C ALA A 5 3.85 -5.13 2.51
N VAL A 6 4.08 -4.07 3.29
CA VAL A 6 3.10 -3.54 4.26
C VAL A 6 1.99 -2.78 3.55
N LEU A 7 2.32 -1.91 2.59
CA LEU A 7 1.32 -1.15 1.83
C LEU A 7 0.31 -2.03 1.11
N LYS A 8 0.72 -3.24 0.68
CA LYS A 8 -0.17 -4.21 0.03
C LYS A 8 -1.47 -4.45 0.81
N GLN A 9 -1.41 -4.56 2.13
CA GLN A 9 -2.58 -4.86 2.98
C GLN A 9 -3.63 -3.73 2.93
N TYR A 10 -3.18 -2.50 2.72
CA TYR A 10 -4.03 -1.31 2.69
C TYR A 10 -4.44 -0.92 1.26
N ALA A 11 -3.49 -0.96 0.32
CA ALA A 11 -3.70 -0.50 -1.04
C ALA A 11 -4.52 -1.49 -1.89
N VAL A 12 -4.35 -2.80 -1.72
CA VAL A 12 -5.05 -3.80 -2.54
C VAL A 12 -6.58 -3.71 -2.39
N PRO A 13 -7.16 -3.66 -1.18
CA PRO A 13 -8.61 -3.50 -1.01
C PRO A 13 -9.15 -2.23 -1.67
N LEU A 14 -8.42 -1.11 -1.59
CA LEU A 14 -8.82 0.16 -2.19
C LEU A 14 -8.76 0.11 -3.72
N LEU A 15 -7.73 -0.50 -4.28
CA LEU A 15 -7.59 -0.66 -5.74
C LEU A 15 -8.67 -1.56 -6.33
N TYR A 16 -9.18 -2.54 -5.57
CA TYR A 16 -10.31 -3.38 -5.98
C TYR A 16 -11.66 -2.66 -5.97
N GLN A 17 -11.79 -1.53 -5.25
CA GLN A 17 -13.02 -0.73 -5.23
C GLN A 17 -13.17 0.17 -6.46
N ILE A 18 -12.11 0.33 -7.26
CA ILE A 18 -12.16 1.13 -8.49
C ILE A 18 -13.05 0.41 -9.52
N GLN A 19 -14.08 1.11 -9.99
CA GLN A 19 -15.05 0.58 -10.93
C GLN A 19 -14.40 0.23 -12.28
N GLN A 20 -14.99 -0.73 -13.01
CA GLN A 20 -14.40 -1.24 -14.26
C GLN A 20 -14.41 -0.20 -15.39
N ASP A 21 -15.37 0.71 -15.37
CA ASP A 21 -15.59 1.80 -16.33
C ASP A 21 -14.84 3.08 -15.94
N ALA A 22 -14.22 3.14 -14.77
CA ALA A 22 -13.40 4.27 -14.37
C ALA A 22 -12.17 4.41 -15.29
N PRO A 23 -11.81 5.63 -15.73
CA PRO A 23 -10.66 5.85 -16.60
C PRO A 23 -9.33 5.38 -15.98
N GLU A 24 -9.25 5.36 -14.65
CA GLU A 24 -8.07 4.93 -13.89
C GLU A 24 -7.95 3.41 -13.74
N ARG A 25 -8.93 2.63 -14.20
CA ARG A 25 -8.99 1.18 -14.02
C ARG A 25 -7.75 0.45 -14.55
N LEU A 26 -7.19 0.93 -15.64
CA LEU A 26 -5.96 0.38 -16.23
C LEU A 26 -4.77 0.54 -15.28
N GLU A 27 -4.62 1.72 -14.67
CA GLU A 27 -3.56 1.98 -13.69
C GLU A 27 -3.80 1.20 -12.39
N ALA A 28 -5.06 1.06 -11.96
CA ALA A 28 -5.40 0.23 -10.81
C ALA A 28 -4.94 -1.22 -10.98
N ASN A 29 -5.17 -1.81 -12.16
CA ASN A 29 -4.69 -3.15 -12.50
C ASN A 29 -3.16 -3.24 -12.53
N ARG A 30 -2.48 -2.20 -13.03
CA ARG A 30 -1.01 -2.14 -13.05
C ARG A 30 -0.45 -2.16 -11.62
N LEU A 31 -1.03 -1.38 -10.72
CA LEU A 31 -0.66 -1.32 -9.31
C LEU A 31 -0.99 -2.64 -8.58
N LEU A 32 -2.15 -3.25 -8.84
CA LEU A 32 -2.51 -4.56 -8.29
C LEU A 32 -1.49 -5.64 -8.70
N LYS A 33 -1.08 -5.65 -9.97
CA LYS A 33 -0.06 -6.59 -10.47
C LYS A 33 1.29 -6.33 -9.82
N PHE A 34 1.70 -5.08 -9.70
CA PHE A 34 2.94 -4.69 -9.03
C PHE A 34 2.95 -5.13 -7.54
N LEU A 35 1.89 -4.84 -6.81
CA LEU A 35 1.73 -5.27 -5.41
C LEU A 35 1.60 -6.80 -5.28
N GLY A 36 1.18 -7.48 -6.35
CA GLY A 36 1.14 -8.94 -6.47
C GLY A 36 2.49 -9.61 -6.20
N TYR A 37 3.61 -8.97 -6.52
CA TYR A 37 4.96 -9.53 -6.34
C TYR A 37 5.45 -9.58 -4.90
N PHE A 38 4.76 -8.91 -3.96
CA PHE A 38 5.18 -8.84 -2.56
C PHE A 38 4.33 -9.77 -1.68
N LEU A 39 4.94 -10.44 -0.70
CA LEU A 39 4.21 -11.11 0.37
C LEU A 39 3.72 -10.05 1.36
N ALA A 40 2.47 -10.16 1.83
CA ALA A 40 1.94 -9.22 2.82
C ALA A 40 2.64 -9.43 4.16
N VAL A 41 2.99 -8.34 4.84
CA VAL A 41 3.64 -8.36 6.16
C VAL A 41 3.02 -7.30 7.07
N ASP A 42 3.09 -7.55 8.37
CA ASP A 42 2.59 -6.65 9.42
C ASP A 42 3.33 -5.31 9.40
N SER A 43 2.62 -4.19 9.62
CA SER A 43 3.19 -2.85 9.70
C SER A 43 4.14 -2.63 10.88
N GLN A 44 4.14 -3.51 11.89
CA GLN A 44 5.08 -3.47 13.01
C GLN A 44 6.55 -3.54 12.58
N ILE A 45 6.85 -4.16 11.43
CA ILE A 45 8.22 -4.28 10.93
C ILE A 45 8.75 -2.97 10.30
N LEU A 46 7.88 -1.98 10.08
CA LEU A 46 8.29 -0.71 9.50
C LEU A 46 9.20 0.04 10.48
N PRO A 47 10.37 0.53 10.03
CA PRO A 47 11.15 1.48 10.80
C PRO A 47 10.32 2.68 11.23
N ASN A 48 10.58 3.22 12.42
CA ASN A 48 9.84 4.37 12.96
C ASN A 48 9.99 5.64 12.11
N ASN A 49 11.11 5.77 11.40
CA ASN A 49 11.40 6.87 10.48
C ASN A 49 10.96 6.59 9.03
N SER A 50 10.23 5.49 8.77
CA SER A 50 9.69 5.21 7.44
C SER A 50 8.57 6.19 7.13
N ILE A 51 8.62 6.83 5.96
CA ILE A 51 7.54 7.68 5.45
C ILE A 51 6.22 6.89 5.35
N CYS A 52 6.27 5.57 5.13
CA CYS A 52 5.06 4.74 5.08
C CYS A 52 4.26 4.78 6.38
N ARG A 53 4.90 5.06 7.53
CA ARG A 53 4.23 5.24 8.83
C ARG A 53 3.26 6.44 8.85
N GLU A 54 3.40 7.40 7.95
CA GLU A 54 2.43 8.50 7.80
C GLU A 54 1.07 8.00 7.26
N PHE A 55 1.10 6.91 6.47
CA PHE A 55 -0.10 6.36 5.84
C PHE A 55 -0.71 5.19 6.62
N VAL A 56 0.12 4.40 7.31
CA VAL A 56 -0.32 3.20 8.06
C VAL A 56 -0.29 3.38 9.59
N GLY A 57 0.12 4.56 10.07
CA GLY A 57 0.21 4.90 11.48
C GLY A 57 1.51 4.48 12.18
N GLY A 58 1.73 5.05 13.37
CA GLY A 58 2.94 4.83 14.18
C GLY A 58 4.14 5.67 13.74
N SER A 59 3.90 6.78 13.02
CA SER A 59 4.95 7.75 12.68
C SER A 59 5.41 8.48 13.94
N ILE A 60 6.71 8.75 14.02
CA ILE A 60 7.29 9.63 15.03
C ILE A 60 7.20 11.11 14.64
N PHE A 61 6.84 11.39 13.39
CA PHE A 61 6.55 12.74 12.94
C PHE A 61 5.12 13.09 13.32
N HIS A 62 4.97 14.14 14.12
CA HIS A 62 3.67 14.76 14.38
C HIS A 62 3.34 15.66 13.19
N VAL A 63 2.45 15.19 12.31
CA VAL A 63 1.86 15.98 11.22
C VAL A 63 0.46 16.40 11.61
#